data_AF-A0A0D3B679-F1
#
_entry.id   AF-A0A0D3B679-F1
#
_cell.length_a   1.000
_cell.length_b   1.000
_cell.length_c   1.000
_cell.angle_alpha   90.00
_cell.angle_beta   90.00
_cell.angle_gamma   90.00
#
_symmetry.space_group_name_H-M   'P 1'
#
loop_
_entity.id
_entity.type
_entity.pdbx_description
1 polymer ?
#
loop_
_entity_poly.entity_id
_entity_poly.type
_entity_poly.pdbx_seq_one_letter_code
_entity_poly.pdbx_strand_id
1 'polypeptide(L)' 'MDLLVFLFEGGKPHAVAVKLCGKTGKVLEVLEDSEGKNMKFISEVQERDGKLWFGSVFLPSVWVLDHQ' A
#
# COMPACT_ATOMS: atom_id res chain seq x y z
N MET A 1 7.47 -15.21 12.64
CA MET A 1 7.06 -14.18 11.67
C MET A 1 7.91 -12.93 11.83
N ASP A 2 8.09 -12.44 13.06
CA ASP A 2 8.84 -11.22 13.37
C ASP A 2 10.29 -11.21 12.87
N LEU A 3 11.03 -12.33 12.97
CA LEU A 3 12.38 -12.42 12.42
C LEU A 3 12.42 -12.21 10.90
N LEU A 4 11.43 -12.74 10.16
CA LEU A 4 11.34 -12.55 8.72
C LEU A 4 11.03 -11.09 8.38
N VAL A 5 10.09 -10.46 9.09
CA VAL A 5 9.78 -9.04 8.91
C VAL A 5 11.00 -8.16 9.22
N PHE A 6 11.78 -8.52 10.23
CA PHE A 6 13.01 -7.81 10.55
C PHE A 6 14.05 -7.92 9.43
N LEU A 7 14.28 -9.14 8.93
CA LEU A 7 15.30 -9.40 7.91
C LEU A 7 14.97 -8.78 6.55
N PHE A 8 13.69 -8.72 6.16
CA PHE A 8 13.28 -8.27 4.83
C PHE A 8 12.74 -6.83 4.80
N GLU A 9 12.15 -6.33 5.88
CA GLU A 9 11.50 -5.01 5.95
C GLU A 9 12.08 -4.11 7.05
N GLY A 10 13.26 -4.44 7.60
CA GLY A 10 13.92 -3.66 8.65
C GLY A 10 13.14 -3.58 9.97
N GLY A 11 12.17 -4.48 10.17
CA GLY A 11 11.34 -4.55 11.38
C GLY A 11 10.20 -3.55 11.41
N LYS A 12 10.01 -2.76 10.34
CA LYS A 12 8.94 -1.76 10.24
C LYS A 12 8.18 -1.96 8.93
N PRO A 13 7.22 -2.92 8.90
CA PRO A 13 6.41 -3.12 7.72
C PRO A 13 5.60 -1.87 7.43
N HIS A 14 5.71 -1.37 6.20
CA HIS A 14 4.98 -0.21 5.70
C HIS A 14 4.33 -0.54 4.35
N ALA A 15 3.71 0.46 3.73
CA ALA A 15 2.95 0.31 2.50
C ALA A 15 3.06 1.58 1.65
N VAL A 16 3.19 1.41 0.32
CA VAL A 16 3.18 2.51 -0.64
C VAL A 16 2.32 2.16 -1.85
N ALA A 17 1.43 3.06 -2.22
CA ALA A 17 0.68 3.00 -3.46
C ALA A 17 1.13 4.13 -4.37
N VAL A 18 1.36 3.82 -5.65
CA VAL A 18 1.87 4.77 -6.63
C VAL A 18 0.91 4.85 -7.81
N LYS A 19 0.39 6.04 -8.10
CA LYS A 19 -0.43 6.30 -9.28
C LYS A 19 0.47 6.71 -10.43
N LEU A 20 0.36 6.00 -11.55
CA LEU A 20 1.13 6.28 -12.75
C LEU A 20 0.24 6.86 -13.85
N CYS A 21 0.80 7.76 -14.65
CA CYS A 21 0.18 8.21 -15.88
C CYS A 21 0.18 7.06 -16.89
N GLY A 22 -0.99 6.54 -17.24
CA GLY A 22 -1.10 5.41 -18.19
C GLY A 22 -0.46 5.68 -19.57
N LYS A 23 -0.30 6.94 -19.98
CA LYS A 23 0.34 7.30 -21.27
C LYS A 23 1.86 7.44 -21.18
N THR A 24 2.37 8.00 -20.09
CA THR A 24 3.78 8.42 -20.01
C THR A 24 4.59 7.63 -18.99
N GLY A 25 3.93 6.84 -18.15
CA GLY A 25 4.55 6.14 -17.02
C GLY A 25 5.03 7.05 -15.89
N LYS A 26 4.83 8.37 -15.99
CA LYS A 26 5.22 9.31 -14.94
C LYS A 26 4.40 9.09 -13.68
N VAL A 27 5.05 9.21 -12.53
CA VAL A 27 4.37 9.24 -11.23
C VAL A 27 3.49 10.48 -11.16
N LEU A 28 2.20 10.27 -10.88
CA LEU A 28 1.22 11.33 -10.66
C LEU A 28 1.01 11.57 -9.17
N GLU A 29 1.01 10.50 -8.38
CA GLU A 29 0.72 10.54 -6.94
C GLU A 29 1.42 9.39 -6.22
N VAL A 30 1.82 9.64 -4.98
CA VAL A 30 2.36 8.63 -4.06
C VAL A 30 1.61 8.76 -2.75
N LEU A 31 1.04 7.65 -2.29
CA LEU A 31 0.42 7.52 -0.99
C LEU A 31 1.22 6.51 -0.17
N GLU A 32 1.76 6.94 0.97
CA GLU A 32 2.65 6.12 1.80
C GLU A 32 2.19 6.16 3.27
N ASP A 33 2.08 4.99 3.89
CA ASP A 33 1.99 4.88 5.35
C ASP A 33 3.39 4.64 5.92
N SER A 34 4.20 5.69 5.94
CA SER A 34 5.62 5.65 6.32
C SER A 34 5.84 5.25 7.79
N GLU A 35 4.82 5.39 8.63
CA GLU A 35 4.84 4.91 10.01
C GLU A 35 4.43 3.45 10.15
N GLY A 36 3.78 2.88 9.13
CA GLY A 36 3.28 1.50 9.14
C GLY A 36 2.21 1.28 10.21
N LYS A 37 1.38 2.28 10.50
CA LYS A 37 0.38 2.21 11.58
C LYS A 37 -0.95 1.61 11.11
N ASN A 38 -1.32 1.87 9.86
CA ASN A 38 -2.61 1.53 9.28
C ASN A 38 -2.47 0.38 8.27
N MET A 39 -1.62 0.54 7.25
CA MET A 39 -1.48 -0.39 6.13
C MET A 39 -0.08 -0.99 6.09
N LYS A 40 0.00 -2.30 5.85
CA LYS A 40 1.25 -3.08 5.85
C LYS A 40 1.20 -4.12 4.74
N PHE A 41 2.32 -4.36 4.08
CA PHE A 41 2.44 -5.44 3.08
C PHE A 41 1.35 -5.39 2.01
N ILE A 42 1.01 -4.20 1.51
CA ILE A 42 0.03 -4.10 0.45
C ILE A 42 0.61 -4.68 -0.84
N SER A 43 -0.17 -5.48 -1.53
CA SER A 43 0.18 -6.10 -2.82
C SER A 43 -0.66 -5.52 -3.95
N GLU A 44 -1.88 -5.07 -3.66
CA GLU A 44 -2.79 -4.52 -4.64
C GLU A 44 -3.45 -3.24 -4.13
N VAL A 45 -3.71 -2.33 -5.06
CA VAL A 45 -4.56 -1.16 -4.87
C VAL A 45 -5.52 -1.03 -6.05
N GLN A 46 -6.79 -0.75 -5.78
CA GLN A 46 -7.81 -0.48 -6.79
C GLN A 46 -8.58 0.80 -6.45
N GLU A 47 -8.69 1.70 -7.42
CA GLU A 47 -9.60 2.84 -7.34
C GLU A 47 -11.00 2.41 -7.82
N ARG A 48 -12.00 2.47 -6.93
CA ARG A 48 -13.40 2.13 -7.23
C ARG A 48 -14.35 2.94 -6.36
N ASP A 49 -15.40 3.48 -6.97
CA ASP A 49 -16.47 4.22 -6.28
C ASP A 49 -15.98 5.42 -5.47
N GLY A 50 -14.96 6.14 -5.97
CA GLY A 50 -14.35 7.30 -5.27
C GLY A 50 -13.55 6.92 -4.02
N LYS A 51 -13.07 5.67 -3.96
CA LYS A 51 -12.27 5.15 -2.85
C LYS A 51 -11.08 4.36 -3.39
N LEU A 52 -10.03 4.31 -2.60
CA LEU A 52 -8.92 3.38 -2.79
C LEU A 52 -9.12 2.16 -1.90
N TRP A 53 -9.09 0.99 -2.52
CA TRP A 53 -9.19 -0.32 -1.87
C TRP A 53 -7.83 -0.99 -1.93
N PHE A 54 -7.32 -1.44 -0.78
CA PHE A 54 -6.01 -2.07 -0.67
C PHE A 54 -6.15 -3.52 -0.20
N GLY A 55 -5.40 -4.41 -0.83
CA GLY A 55 -5.31 -5.83 -0.48
C GLY A 55 -3.90 -6.23 -0.09
N SER A 56 -3.81 -7.32 0.68
CA SER A 56 -2.54 -8.00 0.97
C SER A 56 -2.66 -9.48 0.69
N VAL A 57 -1.67 -10.04 -0.01
CA VAL A 57 -1.48 -11.49 -0.13
C VAL A 57 -0.79 -12.08 1.10
N PHE A 58 -0.14 -11.24 1.91
CA PHE A 58 0.61 -11.65 3.10
C PHE A 58 -0.24 -11.57 4.37
N LEU A 59 -1.16 -10.60 4.44
CA LEU A 59 -2.06 -10.41 5.57
C LEU A 59 -3.52 -10.66 5.14
N PRO A 60 -4.37 -11.26 5.99
CA PRO A 60 -5.80 -11.42 5.72
C PRO A 60 -6.56 -10.12 5.99
N SER A 61 -6.17 -9.03 5.31
CA SER A 61 -6.64 -7.67 5.57
C SER A 61 -7.06 -6.95 4.29
N VAL A 62 -8.09 -6.12 4.41
CA VAL A 62 -8.54 -5.17 3.39
C VAL A 62 -8.60 -3.79 4.04
N TRP A 63 -8.07 -2.77 3.35
CA TRP A 63 -8.16 -1.39 3.79
C TRP A 63 -8.90 -0.55 2.76
N VAL A 64 -9.57 0.50 3.23
CA VAL A 64 -10.32 1.44 2.40
C VAL A 64 -9.95 2.85 2.81
N LEU A 65 -9.62 3.67 1.82
CA LEU A 65 -9.38 5.11 2.00
C LEU A 65 -10.37 5.88 1.14
N ASP A 66 -11.04 6.85 1.75
CA ASP A 66 -11.81 7.86 1.02
C ASP A 66 -10.83 8.78 0.28
N HIS A 67 -10.87 8.75 -1.04
CA HIS A 67 -9.97 9.52 -1.92
C HIS A 67 -10.82 10.51 -2.71
N GLN A 68 -10.63 11.81 -2.42
CA GLN A 68 -11.31 12.92 -3.11
C GLN A 68 -10.40 13.54 -4.16
#